data_AF-A0A9Q0SGC2-F1
#
_entry.id   AF-A0A9Q0SGC2-F1
#
_cell.length_a   1.000
_cell.length_b   1.000
_cell.length_c   1.000
_cell.angle_alpha   90.00
_cell.angle_beta   90.00
_cell.angle_gamma   90.00
#
_symmetry.space_group_name_H-M   'P 1'
#
loop_
_entity.id
_entity.type
_entity.pdbx_description
1 polymer ?
#
loop_
_entity_poly.entity_id
_entity_poly.type
_entity_poly.pdbx_seq_one_letter_code
_entity_poly.pdbx_strand_id
1 'polypeptide(L)'
;MGITIGAMLEEIQGLFQQHHQPCFLYLASEIFGSDPSCAYYLNNLIEALFKCTTCLLTNIKDFIARPDIADDCFLLALRCIRYCPQVFIPSTVFPALVDCSMIGITVTYALVALTRAYGASALEWARGSVSLIPSTAVTEVERTNFLQALNDATSGIDINTQMAPIEELSDVCRRNRTVQEIVQGALRSLELHLVTVSF
;
A
#
# COMPACT_ATOMS: atom_id res chain seq x y z
N MET A 1 -23.82 2.10 28.01
CA MET A 1 -22.41 2.24 27.59
C MET A 1 -22.26 2.39 26.08
N GLY A 2 -22.98 1.60 25.25
CA GLY A 2 -22.91 1.75 23.78
C GLY A 2 -23.40 3.08 23.20
N ILE A 3 -24.37 3.75 23.82
CA ILE A 3 -24.91 5.05 23.35
C ILE A 3 -23.86 6.17 23.42
N THR A 4 -23.01 6.17 24.47
CA THR A 4 -21.98 7.20 24.67
C THR A 4 -20.81 7.04 23.69
N ILE A 5 -20.46 5.78 23.36
CA ILE A 5 -19.40 5.49 22.39
C ILE A 5 -19.86 5.87 20.97
N GLY A 6 -21.09 5.52 20.59
CA GLY A 6 -21.64 5.90 19.28
C GLY A 6 -21.60 7.40 19.02
N ALA A 7 -22.11 8.20 19.96
CA ALA A 7 -22.11 9.66 19.84
C ALA A 7 -20.69 10.27 19.75
N MET A 8 -19.73 9.74 20.53
CA MET A 8 -18.34 10.17 20.45
C MET A 8 -17.73 9.85 19.07
N LEU A 9 -18.01 8.68 18.51
CA LEU A 9 -17.49 8.28 17.21
C LEU A 9 -18.10 9.11 16.07
N GLU A 10 -19.38 9.45 16.14
CA GLU A 10 -20.02 10.37 15.19
C GLU A 10 -19.41 11.77 15.24
N GLU A 11 -19.13 12.29 16.43
CA GLU A 11 -18.47 13.60 16.59
C GLU A 11 -17.05 13.58 15.99
N ILE A 12 -16.27 12.52 16.22
CA ILE A 12 -14.94 12.35 15.61
C ILE A 12 -15.02 12.39 14.08
N GLN A 13 -16.02 11.73 13.48
CA GLN A 13 -16.22 11.75 12.03
C GLN A 13 -16.52 13.17 11.53
N GLY A 14 -17.42 13.89 12.20
CA GLY A 14 -17.78 15.26 11.86
C GLY A 14 -16.59 16.22 11.92
N LEU A 15 -15.82 16.14 13.01
CA LEU A 15 -14.63 16.98 13.20
C LEU A 15 -13.53 16.66 12.19
N PHE A 16 -13.30 15.38 11.88
CA PHE A 16 -12.30 15.01 10.88
C PHE A 16 -12.66 15.50 9.48
N GLN A 17 -13.92 15.39 9.06
CA GLN A 17 -14.37 15.89 7.75
C GLN A 17 -14.21 17.41 7.61
N GLN A 18 -14.28 18.16 8.71
CA GLN A 18 -14.12 19.61 8.69
C GLN A 18 -12.65 20.03 8.73
N HIS A 19 -11.86 19.42 9.61
CA HIS A 19 -10.53 19.91 9.95
C HIS A 19 -9.37 19.06 9.40
N HIS A 20 -9.64 17.81 9.01
CA HIS A 20 -8.64 16.88 8.45
C HIS A 20 -7.40 16.70 9.33
N GLN A 21 -7.56 16.80 10.65
CA GLN A 21 -6.42 16.69 11.57
C GLN A 21 -6.00 15.22 11.76
N PRO A 22 -4.70 14.89 11.62
CA PRO A 22 -4.18 13.52 11.78
C PRO A 22 -4.54 12.89 13.13
N CYS A 23 -4.61 13.70 14.19
CA CYS A 23 -4.90 13.24 15.55
C CYS A 23 -6.22 12.46 15.66
N PHE A 24 -7.21 12.69 14.79
CA PHE A 24 -8.45 11.91 14.77
C PHE A 24 -8.25 10.50 14.20
N LEU A 25 -7.33 10.32 13.24
CA LEU A 25 -6.93 9.01 12.73
C LEU A 25 -6.16 8.24 13.81
N TYR A 26 -5.21 8.90 14.48
CA TYR A 26 -4.47 8.33 15.60
C TYR A 26 -5.43 7.92 16.74
N LEU A 27 -6.31 8.82 17.17
CA LEU A 27 -7.29 8.56 18.22
C LEU A 27 -8.19 7.38 17.83
N ALA A 28 -8.68 7.36 16.59
CA ALA A 28 -9.47 6.24 16.10
C ALA A 28 -8.69 4.92 16.24
N SER A 29 -7.38 4.90 15.92
CA SER A 29 -6.54 3.70 15.98
C SER A 29 -6.43 3.08 17.38
N GLU A 30 -6.58 3.89 18.43
CA GLU A 30 -6.53 3.45 19.83
C GLU A 30 -7.91 3.02 20.37
N ILE A 31 -9.00 3.36 19.68
CA ILE A 31 -10.37 2.96 20.04
C ILE A 31 -10.69 1.53 19.52
N PHE A 32 -9.86 0.95 18.66
CA PHE A 32 -10.06 -0.42 18.16
C PHE A 32 -9.86 -1.45 19.28
N GLY A 33 -10.96 -2.08 19.66
CA GLY A 33 -11.00 -3.21 20.59
C GLY A 33 -11.64 -4.44 19.95
N SER A 34 -11.30 -5.62 20.46
CA SER A 34 -11.78 -6.91 19.95
C SER A 34 -13.26 -7.21 20.26
N ASP A 35 -14.05 -6.23 20.71
CA ASP A 35 -15.45 -6.42 21.10
C ASP A 35 -16.37 -6.43 19.85
N PRO A 36 -17.02 -7.56 19.52
CA PRO A 36 -17.90 -7.66 18.37
C PRO A 36 -19.12 -6.73 18.42
N SER A 37 -19.55 -6.31 19.61
CA SER A 37 -20.71 -5.42 19.77
C SER A 37 -20.48 -4.02 19.20
N CYS A 38 -19.21 -3.62 19.03
CA CYS A 38 -18.82 -2.32 18.48
C CYS A 38 -18.58 -2.35 16.95
N ALA A 39 -18.65 -3.52 16.31
CA ALA A 39 -18.25 -3.72 14.90
C ALA A 39 -18.98 -2.78 13.92
N TYR A 40 -20.27 -2.52 14.15
CA TYR A 40 -21.05 -1.63 13.30
C TYR A 40 -20.58 -0.17 13.36
N TYR A 41 -20.41 0.36 14.58
CA TYR A 41 -19.91 1.73 14.77
C TYR A 41 -18.49 1.90 14.23
N LEU A 42 -17.68 0.85 14.40
CA LEU A 42 -16.33 0.80 13.90
C LEU A 42 -16.29 0.84 12.37
N ASN A 43 -17.18 0.09 11.70
CA ASN A 43 -17.30 0.11 10.25
C ASN A 43 -17.66 1.51 9.71
N ASN A 44 -18.62 2.18 10.34
CA ASN A 44 -19.00 3.53 9.92
C ASN A 44 -17.86 4.53 10.12
N LEU A 45 -17.14 4.42 11.23
CA LEU A 45 -15.97 5.28 11.52
C LEU A 45 -14.86 5.08 10.48
N ILE A 46 -14.45 3.84 10.20
CA ILE A 46 -13.37 3.57 9.24
C ILE A 46 -13.77 3.99 7.82
N GLU A 47 -15.01 3.75 7.40
CA GLU A 47 -15.45 4.18 6.08
C GLU A 47 -15.40 5.70 5.95
N ALA A 48 -15.88 6.44 6.94
CA ALA A 48 -15.82 7.90 6.92
C ALA A 48 -14.38 8.43 6.91
N LEU A 49 -13.52 7.94 7.80
CA LEU A 49 -12.14 8.40 7.94
C LEU A 49 -11.28 8.04 6.71
N PHE A 50 -11.32 6.79 6.25
CA PHE A 50 -10.53 6.35 5.11
C PHE A 50 -11.04 6.93 3.79
N LYS A 51 -12.36 7.10 3.60
CA LYS A 51 -12.89 7.73 2.38
C LYS A 51 -12.39 9.17 2.25
N CYS A 52 -12.41 9.92 3.34
CA CYS A 52 -11.88 11.27 3.37
C CYS A 52 -10.34 11.28 3.14
N THR A 53 -9.61 10.40 3.82
CA THR A 53 -8.15 10.35 3.75
C THR A 53 -7.62 9.92 2.38
N THR A 54 -8.23 8.93 1.74
CA THR A 54 -7.87 8.48 0.38
C THR A 54 -8.09 9.58 -0.66
N CYS A 55 -9.06 10.48 -0.47
CA CYS A 55 -9.21 11.68 -1.29
C CYS A 55 -8.13 12.75 -1.05
N LEU A 56 -7.46 12.73 0.10
CA LEU A 56 -6.35 13.65 0.40
C LEU A 56 -4.99 13.15 -0.09
N LEU A 57 -4.84 11.84 -0.31
CA LEU A 57 -3.59 11.15 -0.62
C LEU A 57 -3.64 10.51 -2.01
N THR A 58 -3.83 11.34 -3.05
CA THR A 58 -4.09 10.87 -4.41
C THR A 58 -2.83 10.71 -5.26
N ASN A 59 -1.72 11.32 -4.84
CA ASN A 59 -0.45 11.28 -5.54
C ASN A 59 0.71 11.45 -4.57
N ILE A 60 1.93 11.11 -5.01
CA ILE A 60 3.12 11.15 -4.15
C ILE A 60 3.42 12.54 -3.53
N LYS A 61 3.02 13.65 -4.18
CA LYS A 61 3.23 15.00 -3.62
C LYS A 61 2.34 15.22 -2.40
N ASP A 62 1.16 14.63 -2.37
CA ASP A 62 0.25 14.74 -1.22
C ASP A 62 0.83 14.04 0.01
N PHE A 63 1.46 12.86 -0.19
CA PHE A 63 2.16 12.13 0.87
C PHE A 63 3.32 12.94 1.45
N ILE A 64 4.11 13.60 0.59
CA ILE A 64 5.22 14.47 1.01
C ILE A 64 4.69 15.71 1.74
N ALA A 65 3.58 16.28 1.28
CA ALA A 65 3.00 17.49 1.87
C ALA A 65 2.28 17.22 3.21
N ARG A 66 1.84 15.99 3.45
CA ARG A 66 1.04 15.60 4.62
C ARG A 66 1.50 14.26 5.22
N PRO A 67 2.77 14.14 5.63
CA PRO A 67 3.33 12.88 6.11
C PRO A 67 2.60 12.36 7.35
N ASP A 68 2.19 13.24 8.26
CA ASP A 68 1.47 12.84 9.49
C ASP A 68 0.10 12.18 9.18
N ILE A 69 -0.62 12.66 8.17
CA ILE A 69 -1.89 12.05 7.74
C ILE A 69 -1.64 10.67 7.15
N ALA A 70 -0.59 10.52 6.34
CA ALA A 70 -0.24 9.23 5.76
C ALA A 70 0.14 8.22 6.86
N ASP A 71 1.01 8.61 7.78
CA ASP A 71 1.46 7.77 8.89
C ASP A 71 0.28 7.31 9.77
N ASP A 72 -0.56 8.23 10.22
CA ASP A 72 -1.71 7.88 11.07
C ASP A 72 -2.78 7.06 10.31
N CYS A 73 -2.94 7.31 9.00
CA CYS A 73 -3.82 6.51 8.14
C CYS A 73 -3.39 5.05 8.09
N PHE A 74 -2.11 4.78 7.78
CA PHE A 74 -1.62 3.41 7.68
C PHE A 74 -1.42 2.75 9.04
N LEU A 75 -1.18 3.53 10.11
CA LEU A 75 -1.26 3.04 11.48
C LEU A 75 -2.67 2.51 11.80
N LEU A 76 -3.70 3.31 11.53
CA LEU A 76 -5.10 2.92 11.70
C LEU A 76 -5.44 1.68 10.85
N ALA A 77 -5.02 1.66 9.59
CA ALA A 77 -5.23 0.52 8.69
C ALA A 77 -4.60 -0.77 9.25
N LEU A 78 -3.38 -0.68 9.78
CA LEU A 78 -2.69 -1.81 10.39
C LEU A 78 -3.43 -2.32 11.64
N ARG A 79 -3.97 -1.42 12.47
CA ARG A 79 -4.82 -1.78 13.62
C ARG A 79 -6.09 -2.50 13.16
N CYS A 80 -6.73 -2.01 12.10
CA CYS A 80 -7.93 -2.64 11.54
C CYS A 80 -7.65 -4.08 11.05
N ILE A 81 -6.54 -4.29 10.33
CA ILE A 81 -6.10 -5.62 9.88
C ILE A 81 -5.79 -6.55 11.06
N ARG A 82 -5.18 -6.02 12.13
CA ARG A 82 -4.78 -6.82 13.30
C ARG A 82 -5.95 -7.21 14.20
N TYR A 83 -6.90 -6.30 14.45
CA TYR A 83 -7.92 -6.49 15.49
C TYR A 83 -9.33 -6.77 14.94
N CYS A 84 -9.65 -6.30 13.74
CA CYS A 84 -10.98 -6.51 13.13
C CYS A 84 -10.93 -6.80 11.61
N PRO A 85 -10.08 -7.74 11.14
CA PRO A 85 -9.97 -8.04 9.71
C PRO A 85 -11.30 -8.46 9.08
N GLN A 86 -12.16 -9.14 9.85
CA GLN A 86 -13.48 -9.60 9.41
C GLN A 86 -14.46 -8.45 9.12
N VAL A 87 -14.24 -7.27 9.68
CA VAL A 87 -15.04 -6.06 9.40
C VAL A 87 -14.36 -5.25 8.32
N PHE A 88 -13.03 -5.10 8.42
CA PHE A 88 -12.28 -4.17 7.58
C PHE A 88 -12.05 -4.68 6.15
N ILE A 89 -11.62 -5.92 5.98
CA ILE A 89 -11.33 -6.49 4.64
C ILE A 89 -12.55 -6.46 3.71
N PRO A 90 -13.78 -6.82 4.15
CA PRO A 90 -14.96 -6.74 3.29
C PRO A 90 -15.55 -5.31 3.15
N SER A 91 -15.00 -4.30 3.83
CA SER A 91 -15.52 -2.94 3.77
C SER A 91 -15.35 -2.31 2.38
N THR A 92 -16.25 -1.39 2.04
CA THR A 92 -16.25 -0.74 0.71
C THR A 92 -15.03 0.15 0.49
N VAL A 93 -14.40 0.62 1.56
CA VAL A 93 -13.24 1.52 1.51
C VAL A 93 -11.90 0.77 1.38
N PHE A 94 -11.88 -0.54 1.64
CA PHE A 94 -10.65 -1.33 1.61
C PHE A 94 -9.94 -1.28 0.24
N PRO A 95 -10.62 -1.45 -0.91
CA PRO A 95 -9.95 -1.34 -2.21
C PRO A 95 -9.31 0.03 -2.44
N ALA A 96 -10.04 1.12 -2.15
CA ALA A 96 -9.52 2.48 -2.30
C ALA A 96 -8.30 2.75 -1.42
N LEU A 97 -8.26 2.16 -0.23
CA LEU A 97 -7.11 2.26 0.66
C LEU A 97 -5.91 1.46 0.14
N VAL A 98 -6.14 0.28 -0.46
CA VAL A 98 -5.07 -0.48 -1.11
C VAL A 98 -4.49 0.32 -2.27
N ASP A 99 -5.33 0.93 -3.12
CA ASP A 99 -4.88 1.80 -4.21
C ASP A 99 -4.08 3.00 -3.67
N CYS A 100 -4.58 3.64 -2.60
CA CYS A 100 -3.88 4.71 -1.89
C CYS A 100 -2.51 4.24 -1.36
N SER A 101 -2.43 3.04 -0.78
CA SER A 101 -1.17 2.48 -0.28
C SER A 101 -0.15 2.27 -1.39
N MET A 102 -0.60 1.88 -2.58
CA MET A 102 0.28 1.68 -3.75
C MET A 102 0.89 2.98 -4.28
N ILE A 103 0.27 4.12 -4.00
CA ILE A 103 0.83 5.44 -4.35
C ILE A 103 1.99 5.81 -3.42
N GLY A 104 1.85 5.51 -2.12
CA GLY A 104 2.81 5.93 -1.09
C GLY A 104 3.87 4.90 -0.73
N ILE A 105 3.65 3.62 -1.03
CA ILE A 105 4.61 2.56 -0.72
C ILE A 105 5.83 2.65 -1.64
N THR A 106 7.02 2.42 -1.08
CA THR A 106 8.19 2.24 -1.94
C THR A 106 8.08 0.89 -2.65
N VAL A 107 8.46 0.86 -3.93
CA VAL A 107 8.43 -0.37 -4.75
C VAL A 107 9.18 -1.52 -4.05
N THR A 108 10.27 -1.21 -3.35
CA THR A 108 11.06 -2.20 -2.62
C THR A 108 10.28 -2.86 -1.49
N TYR A 109 9.58 -2.09 -0.65
CA TYR A 109 8.77 -2.67 0.43
C TYR A 109 7.61 -3.49 -0.12
N ALA A 110 6.96 -3.04 -1.20
CA ALA A 110 5.89 -3.80 -1.85
C ALA A 110 6.40 -5.15 -2.38
N LEU A 111 7.54 -5.16 -3.09
CA LEU A 111 8.14 -6.37 -3.62
C LEU A 111 8.53 -7.34 -2.49
N VAL A 112 9.22 -6.88 -1.44
CA VAL A 112 9.60 -7.73 -0.31
C VAL A 112 8.37 -8.32 0.39
N ALA A 113 7.32 -7.52 0.60
CA ALA A 113 6.08 -7.99 1.21
C ALA A 113 5.39 -9.07 0.36
N LEU A 114 5.25 -8.84 -0.95
CA LEU A 114 4.69 -9.82 -1.88
C LEU A 114 5.51 -11.11 -1.90
N THR A 115 6.84 -10.99 -1.95
CA THR A 115 7.73 -12.15 -1.95
C THR A 115 7.66 -12.95 -0.67
N ARG A 116 7.50 -12.31 0.49
CA ARG A 116 7.29 -13.01 1.76
C ARG A 116 5.91 -13.66 1.88
N ALA A 117 4.87 -13.02 1.36
CA ALA A 117 3.50 -13.51 1.44
C ALA A 117 3.23 -14.67 0.46
N TYR A 118 3.75 -14.58 -0.76
CA TYR A 118 3.41 -15.48 -1.87
C TYR A 118 4.58 -16.37 -2.34
N GLY A 119 5.78 -16.17 -1.80
CA GLY A 119 6.94 -17.02 -2.04
C GLY A 119 7.25 -17.22 -3.53
N ALA A 120 7.23 -18.49 -3.95
CA ALA A 120 7.50 -18.88 -5.33
C ALA A 120 6.58 -18.19 -6.36
N SER A 121 5.33 -17.90 -6.02
CA SER A 121 4.39 -17.25 -6.96
C SER A 121 4.84 -15.82 -7.26
N ALA A 122 5.30 -15.08 -6.25
CA ALA A 122 5.82 -13.73 -6.44
C ALA A 122 7.11 -13.72 -7.26
N LEU A 123 7.98 -14.73 -7.09
CA LEU A 123 9.18 -14.88 -7.92
C LEU A 123 8.84 -15.14 -9.38
N GLU A 124 7.83 -15.95 -9.65
CA GLU A 124 7.38 -16.20 -11.02
C GLU A 124 6.75 -14.97 -11.67
N TRP A 125 5.96 -14.18 -10.92
CA TRP A 125 5.46 -12.89 -11.41
C TRP A 125 6.58 -11.90 -11.70
N ALA A 126 7.59 -11.82 -10.82
CA ALA A 126 8.77 -10.98 -11.01
C ALA A 126 9.59 -11.42 -12.23
N ARG A 127 9.82 -12.73 -12.38
CA ARG A 127 10.48 -13.32 -13.54
C ARG A 127 9.74 -13.00 -14.84
N GLY A 128 8.43 -13.19 -14.85
CA GLY A 128 7.58 -12.84 -15.99
C GLY A 128 7.73 -11.37 -16.36
N SER A 129 7.62 -10.47 -15.38
CA SER A 129 7.70 -9.02 -15.59
C SER A 129 9.06 -8.59 -16.14
N VAL A 130 10.16 -9.05 -15.54
CA VAL A 130 11.52 -8.68 -15.94
C VAL A 130 11.90 -9.30 -17.30
N SER A 131 11.34 -10.46 -17.64
CA SER A 131 11.57 -11.08 -18.96
C SER A 131 10.98 -10.28 -20.13
N LEU A 132 9.97 -9.43 -19.88
CA LEU A 132 9.39 -8.55 -20.90
C LEU A 132 10.33 -7.41 -21.30
N ILE A 133 11.26 -7.04 -20.41
CA ILE A 133 12.21 -5.96 -20.66
C ILE A 133 13.27 -6.47 -21.64
N PRO A 134 13.60 -5.74 -22.72
CA PRO A 134 14.66 -6.15 -23.65
C PRO A 134 16.06 -6.22 -23.01
N SER A 135 16.91 -7.13 -23.50
CA SER A 135 18.30 -7.27 -23.01
C SER A 135 19.19 -6.08 -23.33
N THR A 136 18.78 -5.23 -24.28
CA THR A 136 19.39 -3.93 -24.59
C THR A 136 19.18 -2.91 -23.47
N ALA A 137 18.11 -3.05 -22.68
CA ALA A 137 17.76 -2.17 -21.58
C ALA A 137 18.26 -2.69 -20.23
N VAL A 138 18.10 -3.99 -19.97
CA VAL A 138 18.52 -4.67 -18.74
C VAL A 138 19.22 -5.98 -19.09
N THR A 139 20.47 -6.14 -18.68
CA THR A 139 21.32 -7.30 -18.94
C THR A 139 20.89 -8.52 -18.13
N GLU A 140 21.24 -9.72 -18.60
CA GLU A 140 20.91 -10.96 -17.88
C GLU A 140 21.52 -11.04 -16.47
N VAL A 141 22.68 -10.41 -16.25
CA VAL A 141 23.31 -10.34 -14.93
C VAL A 141 22.47 -9.50 -13.97
N GLU A 142 22.04 -8.31 -14.39
CA GLU A 142 21.16 -7.43 -13.60
C GLU A 142 19.83 -8.13 -13.26
N ARG A 143 19.25 -8.88 -14.21
CA ARG A 143 18.03 -9.66 -13.96
C ARG A 143 18.23 -10.77 -12.94
N THR A 144 19.33 -11.51 -13.08
CA THR A 144 19.62 -12.66 -12.21
C THR A 144 19.89 -12.18 -10.79
N ASN A 145 20.63 -11.08 -10.62
CA ASN A 145 20.89 -10.46 -9.32
C ASN A 145 19.59 -10.03 -8.63
N PHE A 146 18.68 -9.38 -9.38
CA PHE A 146 17.37 -8.99 -8.85
C PHE A 146 16.52 -10.19 -8.42
N LEU A 147 16.39 -11.21 -9.27
CA LEU A 147 15.61 -12.40 -8.95
C LEU A 147 16.21 -13.19 -7.78
N GLN A 148 17.53 -13.22 -7.67
CA GLN A 148 18.22 -13.83 -6.53
C GLN A 148 17.90 -13.07 -5.24
N ALA A 149 17.96 -11.74 -5.25
CA ALA A 149 17.63 -10.91 -4.08
C ALA A 149 16.18 -11.13 -3.61
N LEU A 150 15.23 -11.25 -4.54
CA LEU A 150 13.86 -11.63 -4.19
C LEU A 150 13.80 -13.06 -3.63
N ASN A 151 14.52 -14.01 -4.23
CA ASN A 151 14.51 -15.38 -3.72
C ASN A 151 15.06 -15.45 -2.29
N ASP A 152 16.12 -14.71 -2.01
CA ASP A 152 16.70 -14.57 -0.68
C ASP A 152 15.71 -13.93 0.31
N ALA A 153 14.85 -13.01 -0.14
CA ALA A 153 13.77 -12.43 0.66
C ALA A 153 12.74 -13.46 1.16
N THR A 154 12.51 -14.55 0.42
CA THR A 154 11.62 -15.64 0.86
C THR A 154 12.19 -16.40 2.07
N SER A 155 13.52 -16.41 2.22
CA SER A 155 14.22 -17.12 3.30
C SER A 155 14.34 -16.31 4.61
N GLY A 156 13.81 -15.09 4.63
CA GLY A 156 13.79 -14.25 5.83
C GLY A 156 15.09 -13.48 6.11
N ILE A 157 16.00 -13.39 5.12
CA ILE A 157 17.18 -12.51 5.19
C ILE A 157 16.74 -11.05 5.43
N ASP A 158 17.59 -10.26 6.08
CA ASP A 158 17.31 -8.87 6.46
C ASP A 158 16.84 -8.02 5.26
N ILE A 159 15.83 -7.18 5.50
CA ILE A 159 15.22 -6.31 4.48
C ILE A 159 16.27 -5.33 3.94
N ASN A 160 17.18 -4.87 4.81
CA ASN A 160 18.18 -3.86 4.46
C ASN A 160 19.22 -4.39 3.47
N THR A 161 19.58 -5.67 3.54
CA THR A 161 20.55 -6.28 2.60
C THR A 161 19.91 -6.59 1.24
N GLN A 162 18.59 -6.74 1.18
CA GLN A 162 17.82 -6.98 -0.05
C GLN A 162 17.42 -5.71 -0.79
N MET A 163 17.45 -4.55 -0.12
CA MET A 163 17.08 -3.28 -0.76
C MET A 163 18.07 -2.90 -1.87
N ALA A 164 19.37 -3.15 -1.69
CA ALA A 164 20.39 -2.70 -2.63
C ALA A 164 20.23 -3.30 -4.05
N PRO A 165 20.06 -4.62 -4.26
CA PRO A 165 19.84 -5.16 -5.60
C PRO A 165 18.51 -4.73 -6.25
N ILE A 166 17.48 -4.46 -5.43
CA ILE A 166 16.17 -3.99 -5.91
C ILE A 166 16.27 -2.53 -6.35
N GLU A 167 16.97 -1.70 -5.58
CA GLU A 167 17.27 -0.31 -5.94
C GLU A 167 18.17 -0.22 -7.18
N GLU A 168 19.19 -1.09 -7.28
CA GLU A 168 20.08 -1.16 -8.44
C GLU A 168 19.30 -1.44 -9.73
N LEU A 169 18.39 -2.42 -9.73
CA LEU A 169 17.56 -2.69 -10.92
C LEU A 169 16.68 -1.48 -11.27
N SER A 170 16.13 -0.81 -10.25
CA SER A 170 15.33 0.41 -10.40
C SER A 170 16.15 1.55 -11.04
N ASP A 171 17.42 1.69 -10.69
CA ASP A 171 18.34 2.66 -11.27
C ASP A 171 18.73 2.29 -12.70
N VAL A 172 19.00 1.01 -12.99
CA VAL A 172 19.25 0.52 -14.35
C VAL A 172 18.07 0.85 -15.27
N CYS A 173 16.84 0.65 -14.80
CA CYS A 173 15.63 0.96 -15.57
C CYS A 173 15.45 2.47 -15.85
N ARG A 174 16.15 3.36 -15.13
CA ARG A 174 16.07 4.83 -15.29
C ARG A 174 17.39 5.47 -15.68
N ARG A 175 18.43 4.68 -15.99
CA ARG A 175 19.80 5.17 -16.28
C ARG A 175 19.88 6.18 -17.42
N ASN A 176 18.95 6.12 -18.37
CA ASN A 176 18.75 7.14 -19.39
C ASN A 176 17.33 7.11 -19.94
N ARG A 177 16.95 8.19 -20.64
CA ARG A 177 15.60 8.36 -21.20
C ARG A 177 15.20 7.24 -22.16
N THR A 178 16.10 6.79 -23.02
CA THR A 178 15.84 5.71 -23.98
C THR A 178 15.52 4.40 -23.28
N VAL A 179 16.30 4.03 -22.26
CA VAL A 179 16.08 2.82 -21.46
C VAL A 179 14.77 2.92 -20.71
N GLN A 180 14.48 4.08 -20.12
CA GLN A 180 13.21 4.31 -19.43
C GLN A 180 12.00 4.16 -20.37
N GLU A 181 12.06 4.71 -21.59
CA GLU A 181 11.00 4.59 -22.60
C GLU A 181 10.82 3.13 -23.05
N ILE A 182 11.91 2.37 -23.22
CA ILE A 182 11.87 0.94 -23.55
C ILE A 182 11.21 0.14 -22.41
N VAL A 183 11.66 0.33 -21.17
CA VAL A 183 11.13 -0.38 -19.99
C VAL A 183 9.65 -0.03 -19.81
N GLN A 184 9.28 1.25 -19.91
CA GLN A 184 7.88 1.67 -19.83
C GLN A 184 7.05 1.06 -20.95
N GLY A 185 7.54 1.00 -22.19
CA GLY A 185 6.84 0.36 -23.29
C GLY A 185 6.63 -1.14 -23.07
N ALA A 186 7.65 -1.85 -22.58
CA ALA A 186 7.59 -3.27 -22.30
C ALA A 186 6.59 -3.61 -21.17
N LEU A 187 6.55 -2.78 -20.11
CA LEU A 187 5.72 -3.01 -18.94
C LEU A 187 4.31 -2.39 -19.05
N ARG A 188 4.11 -1.37 -19.91
CA ARG A 188 2.80 -0.71 -20.13
C ARG A 188 1.73 -1.64 -20.69
N SER A 189 2.11 -2.71 -21.39
CA SER A 189 1.13 -3.63 -22.00
C SER A 189 0.33 -4.42 -20.97
N LEU A 190 0.73 -4.38 -19.69
CA LEU A 190 -0.06 -4.85 -18.56
C LEU A 190 -0.91 -3.68 -18.03
N GLU A 191 -1.78 -3.12 -18.87
CA GLU A 191 -2.90 -2.33 -18.34
C GLU A 191 -3.65 -3.26 -17.39
N LEU A 192 -3.37 -3.14 -16.10
CA LEU A 192 -4.33 -3.46 -15.06
C LEU A 192 -5.59 -2.71 -15.47
N HIS A 193 -6.53 -3.43 -16.09
CA HIS A 193 -7.92 -3.04 -16.13
C HIS A 193 -8.40 -3.01 -14.68
N LEU A 194 -7.93 -2.01 -13.93
CA LEU A 194 -8.57 -1.48 -12.75
C LEU A 194 -9.91 -1.01 -13.30
N VAL A 195 -10.88 -1.91 -13.20
CA VAL A 195 -12.28 -1.60 -13.47
C VAL A 195 -12.55 -0.33 -12.70
N THR A 196 -12.69 0.79 -13.41
CA THR A 196 -13.20 2.02 -12.85
C THR A 196 -14.60 1.69 -12.35
N VAL A 197 -14.70 1.32 -11.08
CA VAL A 197 -15.97 1.27 -10.38
C VAL A 197 -16.42 2.71 -10.32
N SER A 198 -17.33 3.05 -11.23
CA SER A 198 -18.00 4.34 -11.24
C SER A 198 -18.87 4.39 -9.98
N PHE A 199 -18.71 5.45 -9.20
CA PHE A 199 -19.47 5.73 -7.97
C PHE A 199 -20.98 5.77 -8.21
#